data_AF-A0A978V8M4-F1
#
_entry.id   AF-A0A978V8M4-F1
#
_cell.length_a   1.000
_cell.length_b   1.000
_cell.length_c   1.000
_cell.angle_alpha   90.00
_cell.angle_beta   90.00
_cell.angle_gamma   90.00
#
_symmetry.space_group_name_H-M   'P 1'
#
loop_
_entity.id
_entity.type
_entity.pdbx_description
1 polymer ?
#
loop_
_entity_poly.entity_id
_entity_poly.type
_entity_poly.pdbx_seq_one_letter_code
_entity_poly.pdbx_strand_id
1 'polypeptide(L)'
;MTKLGDQSACVISDSFLGWTNASCRRFGIPRLTFHGMGAFAMAVKKSLSIYQTHREGVDSDSTIRNVEGVQLPFVLTMAFCIGPLFLLHGQILKEPNPFPTWANWLNQQVKSKSTIFVSFGSQANLSPEQLEELGYGLELSGRNYMWVVRKKDWDPPSTNCGLVDDPKV
;
A
#
# COMPACT_ATOMS: atom_id res chain seq x y z
N MET A 1 -20.31 -18.28 -38.30
CA MET A 1 -20.61 -18.78 -36.94
C MET A 1 -19.33 -19.36 -36.35
N THR A 2 -18.63 -18.60 -35.52
CA THR A 2 -17.39 -19.03 -34.84
C THR A 2 -17.75 -19.72 -33.53
N LYS A 3 -17.18 -20.91 -33.29
CA LYS A 3 -17.49 -21.78 -32.15
C LYS A 3 -17.14 -21.11 -30.81
N LEU A 4 -18.08 -21.20 -29.87
CA LEU A 4 -18.02 -20.71 -28.48
C LEU A 4 -17.11 -21.57 -27.59
N GLY A 5 -15.84 -21.79 -27.98
CA GLY A 5 -14.99 -22.81 -27.35
C GLY A 5 -13.51 -22.50 -27.15
N ASP A 6 -13.00 -21.30 -27.46
CA ASP A 6 -11.55 -21.03 -27.40
C ASP A 6 -11.17 -19.63 -26.85
N GLN A 7 -12.06 -18.99 -26.09
CA GLN A 7 -11.87 -17.60 -25.65
C GLN A 7 -11.83 -17.47 -24.13
N SER A 8 -10.88 -18.14 -23.49
CA SER A 8 -10.68 -18.09 -22.03
C SER A 8 -9.34 -17.47 -21.64
N ALA A 9 -9.00 -16.33 -22.23
CA ALA A 9 -7.93 -15.48 -21.73
C ALA A 9 -8.46 -14.05 -21.61
N CYS A 10 -8.49 -13.52 -20.39
CA CYS A 10 -8.61 -12.08 -20.15
C CYS A 10 -7.33 -11.61 -19.46
N VAL A 11 -6.91 -10.38 -19.76
CA VAL A 11 -5.76 -9.77 -19.10
C VAL A 11 -6.26 -9.00 -17.88
N ILE A 12 -5.78 -9.38 -16.70
CA ILE A 12 -5.91 -8.56 -15.49
C ILE A 12 -4.59 -7.80 -15.32
N SER A 13 -4.67 -6.48 -15.30
CA SER A 13 -3.48 -5.62 -15.15
C SER A 13 -3.71 -4.55 -14.09
N ASP A 14 -2.65 -4.14 -13.41
CA ASP A 14 -2.70 -3.01 -12.49
C ASP A 14 -3.10 -1.69 -13.21
N SER A 15 -3.61 -0.76 -12.44
CA SER A 15 -4.03 0.58 -12.84
C SER A 15 -2.92 1.46 -13.43
N PHE A 16 -1.66 1.24 -13.05
CA PHE A 16 -0.51 1.97 -13.60
C PHE A 16 -0.07 1.40 -14.96
N LEU A 17 -0.52 0.21 -15.33
CA LEU A 17 -0.16 -0.47 -16.58
C LEU A 17 -1.14 -0.15 -17.72
N GLY A 18 -1.50 1.13 -17.88
CA GLY A 18 -2.48 1.59 -18.87
C GLY A 18 -2.14 1.22 -20.32
N TRP A 19 -0.84 1.09 -20.63
CA TRP A 19 -0.32 0.71 -21.95
C TRP A 19 -0.83 -0.67 -22.43
N THR A 20 -1.15 -1.57 -21.49
CA THR A 20 -1.66 -2.93 -21.82
C THR A 20 -3.00 -2.88 -22.58
N ASN A 21 -3.75 -1.78 -22.49
CA ASN A 21 -5.00 -1.58 -23.21
C ASN A 21 -4.82 -1.61 -24.74
N ALA A 22 -3.77 -0.97 -25.26
CA ALA A 22 -3.51 -0.93 -26.70
C ALA A 22 -3.20 -2.34 -27.24
N SER A 23 -2.40 -3.11 -26.51
CA SER A 23 -2.09 -4.50 -26.84
C SER A 23 -3.35 -5.38 -26.80
N CYS A 24 -4.14 -5.31 -25.72
CA CYS A 24 -5.36 -6.13 -25.58
C CYS A 24 -6.36 -5.85 -26.71
N ARG A 25 -6.57 -4.58 -27.07
CA ARG A 25 -7.43 -4.19 -28.19
C ARG A 25 -6.94 -4.74 -29.53
N ARG A 26 -5.63 -4.70 -29.78
CA ARG A 26 -5.01 -5.20 -31.02
C ARG A 26 -5.28 -6.69 -31.25
N PHE A 27 -5.31 -7.48 -30.18
CA PHE A 27 -5.53 -8.93 -30.25
C PHE A 27 -6.96 -9.37 -29.94
N GLY A 28 -7.89 -8.43 -29.72
CA GLY A 28 -9.29 -8.75 -29.37
C GLY A 28 -9.45 -9.44 -28.00
N ILE A 29 -8.52 -9.20 -27.07
CA ILE A 29 -8.50 -9.83 -25.74
C ILE A 29 -9.17 -8.90 -24.72
N PRO A 30 -10.15 -9.37 -23.92
CA PRO A 30 -10.75 -8.58 -22.84
C PRO A 30 -9.72 -8.19 -21.77
N ARG A 31 -9.80 -6.96 -21.27
CA ARG A 31 -8.92 -6.45 -20.20
C ARG A 31 -9.74 -6.00 -18.99
N LEU A 32 -9.36 -6.47 -17.82
CA LEU A 32 -9.84 -5.99 -16.51
C LEU A 32 -8.71 -5.22 -15.82
N THR A 33 -9.03 -4.04 -15.29
CA THR A 33 -8.07 -3.28 -14.47
C THR A 33 -8.27 -3.64 -13.01
N PHE A 34 -7.23 -4.15 -12.36
CA PHE A 34 -7.22 -4.30 -10.91
C PHE A 34 -6.75 -2.99 -10.26
N HIS A 35 -7.53 -2.52 -9.30
CA HIS A 35 -7.21 -1.35 -8.51
C HIS A 35 -6.95 -1.80 -7.07
N GLY A 36 -5.69 -1.81 -6.66
CA GLY A 36 -5.31 -2.14 -5.28
C GLY A 36 -5.65 -1.04 -4.25
N MET A 37 -6.08 0.13 -4.71
CA MET A 37 -6.50 1.25 -3.87
C MET A 37 -8.00 1.18 -3.55
N GLY A 38 -8.41 1.74 -2.42
CA GLY A 38 -9.82 1.82 -2.03
C GLY A 38 -10.69 2.61 -3.02
N ALA A 39 -12.01 2.38 -2.96
CA ALA A 39 -12.97 3.01 -3.88
C ALA A 39 -12.93 4.55 -3.87
N PHE A 40 -12.68 5.15 -2.71
CA PHE A 40 -12.51 6.60 -2.57
C PHE A 40 -11.32 7.13 -3.38
N ALA A 41 -10.13 6.53 -3.21
CA ALA A 41 -8.94 6.93 -3.94
C ALA A 41 -9.11 6.74 -5.46
N MET A 42 -9.82 5.69 -5.88
CA MET A 42 -10.21 5.51 -7.28
C MET A 42 -11.10 6.65 -7.79
N ALA A 43 -12.12 7.03 -7.02
CA ALA A 43 -13.06 8.08 -7.39
C ALA A 43 -12.33 9.43 -7.56
N VAL A 44 -11.43 9.76 -6.65
CA VAL A 44 -10.57 10.95 -6.74
C VAL A 44 -9.67 10.88 -7.98
N LYS A 45 -8.94 9.77 -8.19
CA LYS A 45 -8.07 9.59 -9.37
C LYS A 45 -8.85 9.74 -10.68
N LYS A 46 -10.05 9.18 -10.74
CA LYS A 46 -10.91 9.26 -11.93
C LYS A 46 -11.42 10.68 -12.17
N SER A 47 -11.84 11.37 -11.11
CA SER A 47 -12.24 12.77 -11.16
C SER A 47 -11.10 13.63 -11.72
N LEU A 48 -9.89 13.53 -11.15
CA LEU A 48 -8.72 14.27 -11.61
C LEU A 48 -8.36 13.98 -13.08
N SER A 49 -8.52 12.73 -13.53
CA SER A 49 -8.27 12.34 -14.92
C SER A 49 -9.29 12.90 -15.91
N ILE A 50 -10.55 13.05 -15.50
CA ILE A 50 -11.62 13.58 -16.36
C ILE A 50 -11.51 15.11 -16.44
N TYR A 51 -11.35 15.76 -15.28
CA TYR A 51 -11.40 17.22 -15.19
C TYR A 51 -10.04 17.90 -15.42
N GLN A 52 -8.93 17.15 -15.44
CA GLN A 52 -7.57 17.66 -15.69
C GLN A 52 -7.18 18.86 -14.81
N THR A 53 -7.73 18.98 -13.60
CA THR A 53 -7.49 20.10 -12.67
C THR A 53 -6.03 20.23 -12.22
N HIS A 54 -5.18 19.25 -12.53
CA HIS A 54 -3.72 19.26 -12.30
C HIS A 54 -2.91 19.91 -13.44
N ARG A 55 -3.54 20.32 -14.55
CA ARG A 55 -2.85 21.05 -15.63
C ARG A 55 -2.58 22.52 -15.29
N GLU A 56 -3.20 23.05 -14.24
CA GLU A 56 -2.80 24.31 -13.63
C GLU A 56 -1.76 24.00 -12.54
N GLY A 57 -0.55 24.55 -12.70
CA GLY A 57 0.65 24.21 -11.94
C GLY A 57 0.43 24.02 -10.44
N VAL A 58 0.78 22.83 -9.96
CA VAL A 58 0.78 22.49 -8.53
C VAL A 58 2.13 22.89 -7.96
N ASP A 59 2.14 23.92 -7.12
CA ASP A 59 3.38 24.56 -6.61
C ASP A 59 3.72 24.16 -5.15
N SER A 60 2.80 23.51 -4.40
CA SER A 60 3.11 23.04 -3.03
C SER A 60 2.15 21.99 -2.45
N ASP A 61 2.68 21.08 -1.61
CA ASP A 61 1.97 19.97 -0.94
C ASP A 61 1.04 20.41 0.21
N SER A 62 1.08 21.67 0.63
CA SER A 62 0.36 22.18 1.82
C SER A 62 -0.97 22.89 1.50
N THR A 63 -1.29 23.09 0.22
CA THR A 63 -2.49 23.84 -0.17
C THR A 63 -3.70 22.91 -0.29
N ILE A 64 -4.58 22.92 0.72
CA ILE A 64 -5.89 22.25 0.64
C ILE A 64 -6.74 23.00 -0.41
N ARG A 65 -6.93 22.39 -1.59
CA ARG A 65 -7.90 22.89 -2.57
C ARG A 65 -9.21 22.14 -2.41
N ASN A 66 -10.29 22.88 -2.14
CA ASN A 66 -11.62 22.39 -2.44
C ASN A 66 -11.69 22.20 -3.96
N VAL A 67 -11.82 20.96 -4.41
CA VAL A 67 -12.17 20.68 -5.80
C VAL A 67 -13.68 20.94 -5.89
N GLU A 68 -14.05 22.22 -6.01
CA GLU A 68 -15.43 22.61 -6.26
C GLU A 68 -15.93 21.88 -7.51
N GLY A 69 -17.01 21.11 -7.37
CA GLY A 69 -17.57 20.32 -8.46
C GLY A 69 -17.19 18.84 -8.51
N VAL A 70 -16.62 18.24 -7.46
CA VAL A 70 -16.65 16.75 -7.33
C VAL A 70 -18.08 16.29 -7.00
N GLN A 71 -18.97 16.42 -7.98
CA GLN A 71 -20.10 15.52 -8.16
C GLN A 71 -19.56 14.39 -9.03
N LEU A 72 -19.50 13.16 -8.54
CA LEU A 72 -19.13 12.03 -9.39
C LEU A 72 -20.28 11.82 -10.39
N PRO A 73 -20.18 12.26 -11.67
CA PRO A 73 -21.31 12.27 -12.59
C PRO A 73 -21.42 10.96 -13.37
N PHE A 74 -20.67 9.93 -12.95
CA PHE A 74 -20.62 8.65 -13.63
C PHE A 74 -21.11 7.55 -12.71
N VAL A 75 -21.96 6.68 -13.24
CA VAL A 75 -22.13 5.33 -12.72
C VAL A 75 -20.77 4.65 -12.84
N LEU A 76 -20.19 4.18 -11.74
CA LEU A 76 -19.04 3.27 -11.80
C LEU A 76 -19.45 2.11 -12.71
N THR A 77 -18.91 2.05 -13.92
CA THR A 77 -19.06 0.88 -14.79
C THR A 77 -18.63 -0.32 -13.97
N MET A 78 -19.58 -1.22 -13.69
CA MET A 78 -19.45 -2.46 -12.90
C MET A 78 -18.12 -2.58 -12.15
N ALA A 79 -18.02 -1.94 -10.99
CA ALA A 79 -16.90 -2.16 -10.08
C ALA A 79 -17.19 -3.40 -9.23
N PHE A 80 -16.39 -4.45 -9.40
CA PHE A 80 -16.48 -5.62 -8.54
C PHE A 80 -15.66 -5.39 -7.26
N CYS A 81 -16.35 -5.05 -6.17
CA CYS A 81 -15.75 -4.96 -4.85
C CYS A 81 -15.50 -6.37 -4.29
N ILE A 82 -14.42 -7.01 -4.72
CA ILE A 82 -14.02 -8.35 -4.27
C ILE A 82 -13.16 -8.34 -2.99
N GLY A 83 -13.05 -7.18 -2.34
CA GLY A 83 -12.26 -6.99 -1.14
C GLY A 83 -12.96 -7.45 0.15
N PRO A 84 -12.22 -7.66 1.24
CA PRO A 84 -10.77 -7.46 1.31
C PRO A 84 -9.98 -8.65 0.73
N LEU A 85 -9.07 -8.36 -0.20
CA LEU A 85 -8.10 -9.34 -0.70
C LEU A 85 -6.78 -9.13 0.05
N PHE A 86 -6.61 -9.88 1.12
CA PHE A 86 -5.32 -9.97 1.80
C PHE A 86 -4.56 -11.16 1.24
N LEU A 87 -3.23 -11.03 1.13
CA LEU A 87 -2.36 -12.20 1.02
C LEU A 87 -2.41 -12.93 2.37
N LEU A 88 -3.49 -13.66 2.62
CA LEU A 88 -3.48 -14.70 3.64
C LEU A 88 -2.69 -15.84 3.02
N HIS A 89 -1.38 -15.82 3.22
CA HIS A 89 -0.54 -16.93 2.82
C HIS A 89 -1.18 -18.21 3.37
N GLY A 90 -1.41 -19.21 2.52
CA GLY A 90 -2.12 -20.47 2.83
C GLY A 90 -1.47 -21.35 3.90
N GLN A 91 -0.59 -20.77 4.72
CA GLN A 91 -0.26 -21.26 6.04
C GLN A 91 -1.09 -20.46 7.05
N ILE A 92 -2.25 -21.02 7.40
CA ILE A 92 -2.68 -20.93 8.79
C ILE A 92 -1.47 -21.39 9.61
N LEU A 93 -0.75 -20.41 10.18
CA LEU A 93 0.30 -20.53 11.20
C LEU A 93 0.91 -21.94 11.33
N LYS A 94 1.80 -22.35 10.42
CA LYS A 94 2.95 -23.09 10.95
C LYS A 94 3.80 -22.02 11.59
N GLU A 95 3.51 -21.76 12.86
CA GLU A 95 4.35 -20.89 13.67
C GLU A 95 5.78 -21.35 13.48
N PRO A 96 6.68 -20.47 13.01
CA PRO A 96 8.08 -20.82 12.89
C PRO A 96 8.51 -21.40 14.24
N ASN A 97 9.10 -22.59 14.24
CA ASN A 97 9.71 -23.16 15.43
C ASN A 97 11.22 -23.27 15.19
N PRO A 98 12.05 -22.44 15.85
CA PRO A 98 11.66 -21.40 16.81
C PRO A 98 11.05 -20.17 16.15
N PHE A 99 10.27 -19.40 16.92
CA PHE A 99 9.77 -18.11 16.47
C PHE A 99 10.95 -17.17 16.12
N PRO A 100 10.78 -16.28 15.13
CA PRO A 100 11.78 -15.25 14.90
C PRO A 100 11.91 -14.32 16.11
N THR A 101 13.09 -13.71 16.28
CA THR A 101 13.44 -12.89 17.45
C THR A 101 12.40 -11.81 17.76
N TRP A 102 11.89 -11.12 16.74
CA TRP A 102 10.88 -10.08 16.90
C TRP A 102 9.55 -10.62 17.41
N ALA A 103 9.15 -11.82 17.00
CA ALA A 103 7.89 -12.45 17.44
C ALA A 103 8.01 -12.91 18.90
N ASN A 104 9.17 -13.45 19.28
CA ASN A 104 9.47 -13.75 20.68
C ASN A 104 9.46 -12.48 21.55
N TRP A 105 10.08 -11.40 21.09
CA TRP A 105 10.05 -10.11 21.79
C TRP A 105 8.62 -9.58 21.93
N LEU A 106 7.80 -9.65 20.86
CA LEU A 106 6.41 -9.20 20.88
C LEU A 106 5.54 -10.03 21.85
N ASN A 107 5.74 -11.35 21.86
CA ASN A 107 5.07 -12.26 22.81
C ASN A 107 5.38 -11.92 24.28
N GLN A 108 6.55 -11.34 24.58
CA GLN A 108 6.89 -10.87 25.92
C GLN A 108 6.20 -9.54 26.28
N GLN A 109 5.85 -8.72 25.29
CA GLN A 109 5.18 -7.43 25.50
C GLN A 109 3.69 -7.54 25.86
N VAL A 110 3.12 -8.75 25.89
CA VAL A 110 1.71 -9.01 26.26
C VAL A 110 1.33 -8.38 27.62
N LYS A 111 2.30 -8.24 28.53
CA LYS A 111 2.10 -7.61 29.85
C LYS A 111 1.86 -6.10 29.77
N SER A 112 2.40 -5.38 28.78
CA SER A 112 2.26 -3.92 28.65
C SER A 112 1.05 -3.50 27.80
N LYS A 113 0.36 -4.45 27.13
CA LYS A 113 -0.89 -4.28 26.35
C LYS A 113 -0.89 -3.22 25.23
N SER A 114 0.21 -2.50 25.00
CA SER A 114 0.30 -1.51 23.93
C SER A 114 1.72 -1.46 23.37
N THR A 115 1.92 -2.09 22.21
CA THR A 115 3.12 -1.92 21.37
C THR A 115 2.70 -1.18 20.10
N ILE A 116 3.40 -0.11 19.76
CA ILE A 116 3.19 0.62 18.50
C ILE A 116 3.85 -0.17 17.37
N PHE A 117 3.11 -0.49 16.32
CA PHE A 117 3.70 -1.03 15.09
C PHE A 117 3.88 0.08 14.06
N VAL A 118 5.08 0.22 13.53
CA VAL A 118 5.43 1.22 12.51
C VAL A 118 5.97 0.52 11.27
N SER A 119 5.33 0.76 10.13
CA SER A 119 5.81 0.32 8.82
C SER A 119 5.26 1.22 7.73
N PHE A 120 6.13 1.67 6.82
CA PHE A 120 5.76 2.54 5.70
C PHE A 120 5.53 1.77 4.39
N GLY A 121 5.39 0.44 4.46
CA GLY A 121 5.23 -0.42 3.29
C GLY A 121 6.45 -0.36 2.36
N SER A 122 6.41 -1.04 1.20
CA SER A 122 7.58 -1.20 0.32
C SER A 122 7.95 0.04 -0.50
N GLN A 123 7.03 0.99 -0.67
CA GLN A 123 7.17 2.07 -1.66
C GLN A 123 7.60 3.42 -1.08
N ALA A 124 7.45 3.65 0.23
CA ALA A 124 7.91 4.89 0.84
C ALA A 124 9.45 4.92 0.90
N ASN A 125 10.07 6.09 0.86
CA ASN A 125 11.47 6.26 1.22
C ASN A 125 11.59 7.44 2.17
N LEU A 126 12.11 7.20 3.37
CA LEU A 126 12.25 8.23 4.40
C LEU A 126 13.66 8.81 4.33
N SER A 127 13.76 10.13 4.43
CA SER A 127 15.05 10.80 4.56
C SER A 127 15.69 10.47 5.93
N PRO A 128 17.02 10.60 6.07
CA PRO A 128 17.68 10.44 7.37
C PRO A 128 17.03 11.28 8.48
N GLU A 129 16.70 12.54 8.16
CA GLU A 129 16.10 13.49 9.10
C GLU A 129 14.69 13.02 9.52
N GLN A 130 13.89 12.50 8.59
CA GLN A 130 12.58 11.93 8.89
C GLN A 130 12.67 10.67 9.77
N LEU A 131 13.70 9.84 9.55
CA LEU A 131 13.95 8.66 10.39
C LEU A 131 14.34 9.08 11.82
N GLU A 132 15.20 10.09 11.94
CA GLU A 132 15.66 10.62 13.23
C GLU A 132 14.51 11.23 14.04
N GLU A 133 13.70 12.10 13.43
CA GLU A 133 12.52 12.70 14.08
C GLU A 133 11.51 11.64 14.53
N LEU A 134 11.27 10.61 13.70
CA LEU A 134 10.39 9.51 14.08
C LEU A 134 10.98 8.68 15.22
N GLY A 135 12.29 8.42 15.21
CA GLY A 135 13.01 7.76 16.29
C GLY A 135 12.86 8.51 17.62
N TYR A 136 13.12 9.82 17.61
CA TYR A 136 12.93 10.68 18.78
C TYR A 136 11.48 10.70 19.27
N GLY A 137 10.51 10.81 18.35
CA GLY A 137 9.09 10.78 18.70
C GLY A 137 8.67 9.45 19.35
N LEU A 138 9.21 8.33 18.88
CA LEU A 138 8.95 7.00 19.47
C LEU A 138 9.58 6.87 20.86
N GLU A 139 10.81 7.36 21.06
CA GLU A 139 11.48 7.37 22.36
C GLU A 139 10.73 8.24 23.38
N LEU A 140 10.38 9.47 23.00
CA LEU A 140 9.60 10.40 23.84
C LEU A 140 8.20 9.88 24.18
N SER A 141 7.65 8.97 23.37
CA SER A 141 6.35 8.35 23.66
C SER A 141 6.36 7.49 24.93
N GLY A 142 7.54 7.02 25.37
CA GLY A 142 7.69 6.11 26.50
C GLY A 142 6.98 4.77 26.32
N ARG A 143 6.61 4.41 25.08
CA ARG A 143 5.90 3.16 24.76
C ARG A 143 6.83 2.16 24.08
N ASN A 144 6.48 0.89 24.20
CA ASN A 144 7.09 -0.15 23.37
C ASN A 144 6.72 0.09 21.90
N TYR A 145 7.67 -0.12 21.00
CA TYR A 145 7.42 -0.05 19.57
C TYR A 145 8.18 -1.14 18.81
N MET A 146 7.58 -1.57 17.70
CA MET A 146 8.17 -2.45 16.71
C MET A 146 8.14 -1.70 15.38
N TRP A 147 9.32 -1.34 14.87
CA TRP A 147 9.46 -0.53 13.67
C TRP A 147 10.28 -1.27 12.62
N VAL A 148 9.70 -1.40 11.41
CA VAL A 148 10.40 -1.94 10.24
C VAL A 148 11.13 -0.80 9.52
N VAL A 149 12.47 -0.83 9.57
CA VAL A 149 13.36 0.14 8.92
C VAL A 149 14.07 -0.54 7.75
N ARG A 150 14.10 0.11 6.59
CA ARG A 150 14.75 -0.44 5.38
C ARG A 150 16.18 0.06 5.15
N LYS A 151 16.58 1.14 5.83
CA LYS A 151 17.89 1.76 5.63
C LYS A 151 18.91 1.03 6.51
N LYS A 152 19.88 0.37 5.86
CA LYS A 152 20.88 -0.49 6.54
C LYS A 152 21.95 0.31 7.32
N ASP A 153 22.14 1.57 6.96
CA ASP A 153 23.14 2.46 7.57
C ASP A 153 22.53 3.41 8.63
N TRP A 154 21.41 3.04 9.24
CA TRP A 154 20.75 3.85 10.24
C TRP A 154 20.43 3.00 11.47
N ASP A 155 20.96 3.41 12.62
CA ASP A 155 20.69 2.81 13.92
C ASP A 155 19.66 3.65 14.68
N PRO A 156 18.70 3.04 15.37
CA PRO A 156 17.75 3.78 16.19
C PRO A 156 18.41 4.35 17.46
N PRO A 157 17.82 5.40 18.05
CA PRO A 157 18.15 5.84 19.41
C PRO A 157 17.98 4.68 20.41
N SER A 158 18.95 4.52 21.31
CA SER A 158 19.36 3.27 21.93
C SER A 158 18.49 2.75 23.10
N THR A 159 17.19 3.05 23.17
CA THR A 159 16.33 2.53 24.25
C THR A 159 14.97 1.99 23.79
N ASN A 160 14.58 0.82 24.34
CA ASN A 160 13.27 0.15 24.19
C ASN A 160 12.82 -0.32 22.78
N CYS A 161 13.73 -0.46 21.81
CA CYS A 161 13.38 -0.95 20.47
C CYS A 161 13.49 -2.47 20.33
N GLY A 162 12.46 -3.08 19.72
CA GLY A 162 12.59 -4.35 19.02
C GLY A 162 12.84 -4.07 17.54
N LEU A 163 14.10 -3.93 17.13
CA LEU A 163 14.44 -3.79 15.72
C LEU A 163 14.12 -5.08 14.98
N VAL A 164 13.42 -4.96 13.86
CA VAL A 164 13.21 -6.06 12.91
C VAL A 164 14.19 -5.84 11.76
N ASP A 165 15.35 -6.50 11.85
CA ASP A 165 16.19 -6.69 10.68
C ASP A 165 15.43 -7.61 9.71
N ASP A 166 14.99 -7.07 8.59
CA ASP A 166 14.44 -7.89 7.50
C ASP A 166 15.60 -8.35 6.61
N PRO A 167 16.01 -9.63 6.65
CA PRO A 167 17.09 -10.14 5.81
C PRO A 167 16.69 -10.25 4.33
N LYS A 168 15.47 -9.86 3.93
CA LYS A 168 14.94 -10.00 2.57
C LYS A 168 14.45 -8.71 1.93
N VAL A 169 14.90 -7.54 2.41
CA VAL A 169 14.78 -6.26 1.70
C VAL A 169 16.15 -5.67 1.35
#